data_AF-A0A3D2W701-F1
#
_entry.id   AF-A0A3D2W701-F1
#
_cell.length_a   1.000
_cell.length_b   1.000
_cell.length_c   1.000
_cell.angle_alpha   90.00
_cell.angle_beta   90.00
_cell.angle_gamma   90.00
#
_symmetry.space_group_name_H-M   'P 1'
#
loop_
_entity.id
_entity.type
_entity.pdbx_description
1 polymer ?
#
loop_
_entity_poly.entity_id
_entity_poly.type
_entity_poly.pdbx_seq_one_letter_code
_entity_poly.pdbx_strand_id
1 'polypeptide(L)'
;MEQSTGQLMEVAQRIHEMREIIGYSTAKMAELTEVDEKTYQEYESGKADLPFTFLHKSALALNVELTELLEGRAANLSSYTVTRKGMGVTTASEDGILIQNMAPLFRQKLATPYWVTYQYSEKLQHEPIHTTTHAGQEFDLVLKGSLKIRVGDNVEVLHEGDSIFYKSSTPHGMIALNNEECTFLAMIMATTEEEQSAVAKHVQAESPEANVYIRPMSEPLIADKFIKPQEDENGVLKSLSFDHAEEFNFAFDIVDEIARKHPEKLAMIHVANDMTEKRFTFKEIKDASNQTANYFTSLGIKKGDRVMLVLKRHYQFWFSILALHKIGAIAIPATNQLLDHDFEYRFSSAGVSAIVCTGDGDTSHQVEKAEEKLGISLAKIIVGEPREGWHDFNSEYGFFSRRFRRTEDTPCGDDPMIMFFTSGTTGYPKIATHSYKYALGHFVTAKYWHWVEKDGLHFTISETGWGKALWGKLYGQWLCEGAVFVYDFDKFDAGDILPMFKRYNITTFCAPPTMLRMMIKQ
;
A
#
# COMPACT_ATOMS: atom_id res chain seq x y z
N MET A 1 23.36 -34.79 28.91
CA MET A 1 24.19 -33.65 29.38
C MET A 1 25.06 -33.05 28.29
N GLU A 2 25.36 -33.73 27.17
CA GLU A 2 26.15 -33.14 26.06
C GLU A 2 25.37 -32.23 25.10
N GLN A 3 24.03 -32.25 25.11
CA GLN A 3 23.20 -31.45 24.17
C GLN A 3 23.01 -29.97 24.57
N SER A 4 23.07 -29.63 25.87
CA SER A 4 22.82 -28.25 26.34
C SER A 4 24.03 -27.33 26.16
N THR A 5 25.25 -27.87 26.20
CA THR A 5 26.50 -27.12 26.02
C THR A 5 26.69 -26.62 24.59
N GLY A 6 26.17 -27.35 23.59
CA GLY A 6 26.24 -26.94 22.17
C GLY A 6 25.37 -25.72 21.84
N GLN A 7 24.14 -25.67 22.37
CA GLN A 7 23.23 -24.53 22.16
C GLN A 7 23.74 -23.25 22.81
N LEU A 8 24.29 -23.32 24.03
CA LEU A 8 24.89 -22.17 24.71
C LEU A 8 26.06 -21.57 23.91
N MET A 9 26.91 -22.43 23.35
CA MET A 9 28.04 -22.00 22.53
C MET A 9 27.59 -21.34 21.22
N GLU A 10 26.54 -21.87 20.58
CA GLU A 10 25.96 -21.26 19.37
C GLU A 10 25.39 -19.87 19.64
N VAL A 11 24.71 -19.67 20.77
CA VAL A 11 24.16 -18.36 21.14
C VAL A 11 25.27 -17.36 21.46
N ALA A 12 26.29 -17.79 22.21
CA ALA A 12 27.46 -16.96 22.51
C ALA A 12 28.21 -16.54 21.23
N GLN A 13 28.37 -17.48 20.29
CA GLN A 13 28.99 -17.24 18.98
C GLN A 13 28.18 -16.24 18.14
N ARG A 14 26.84 -16.31 18.15
CA ARG A 14 25.99 -15.34 17.45
C ARG A 14 26.10 -13.94 18.06
N ILE A 15 26.15 -13.83 19.39
CA ILE A 15 26.39 -12.55 20.08
C ILE A 15 27.74 -11.96 19.63
N HIS A 16 28.78 -12.78 19.58
CA HIS A 16 30.11 -12.38 19.12
C HIS A 16 30.11 -11.88 17.67
N GLU A 17 29.55 -12.67 16.74
CA GLU A 17 29.50 -12.34 15.32
C GLU A 17 28.70 -11.06 15.06
N MET A 18 27.54 -10.92 15.69
CA MET A 18 26.70 -9.73 15.56
C MET A 18 27.38 -8.48 16.15
N ARG A 19 28.09 -8.62 17.29
CA ARG A 19 28.88 -7.52 17.87
C ARG A 19 29.97 -7.05 16.92
N GLU A 20 30.72 -7.97 16.32
CA GLU A 20 31.79 -7.66 15.34
C GLU A 20 31.21 -6.99 14.08
N ILE A 21 30.07 -7.47 13.57
CA ILE A 21 29.40 -6.89 12.39
C ILE A 21 28.96 -5.44 12.66
N ILE A 22 28.43 -5.15 13.85
CA ILE A 22 27.96 -3.81 14.24
C ILE A 22 29.14 -2.91 14.66
N GLY A 23 30.34 -3.47 14.86
CA GLY A 23 31.55 -2.74 15.22
C GLY A 23 31.62 -2.32 16.69
N TYR A 24 30.91 -3.02 17.58
CA TYR A 24 30.93 -2.74 19.01
C TYR A 24 32.13 -3.40 19.70
N SER A 25 32.77 -2.68 20.63
CA SER A 25 33.80 -3.27 21.50
C SER A 25 33.18 -4.09 22.62
N THR A 26 33.95 -5.01 23.22
CA THR A 26 33.51 -5.77 24.41
C THR A 26 33.12 -4.85 25.55
N ALA A 27 33.88 -3.78 25.78
CA ALA A 27 33.56 -2.75 26.77
C ALA A 27 32.19 -2.08 26.50
N LYS A 28 31.87 -1.81 25.23
CA LYS A 28 30.60 -1.17 24.87
C LYS A 28 29.42 -2.11 25.08
N MET A 29 29.57 -3.37 24.73
CA MET A 29 28.51 -4.36 24.99
C MET A 29 28.34 -4.68 26.47
N ALA A 30 29.41 -4.67 27.25
CA ALA A 30 29.34 -4.80 28.71
C ALA A 30 28.51 -3.66 29.34
N GLU A 31 28.73 -2.42 28.90
CA GLU A 31 27.91 -1.26 29.30
C GLU A 31 26.43 -1.46 28.93
N LEU A 32 26.12 -1.83 27.68
CA LEU A 32 24.75 -2.00 27.20
C LEU A 32 24.02 -3.19 27.82
N THR A 33 24.76 -4.21 28.28
CA THR A 33 24.21 -5.37 28.98
C THR A 33 24.21 -5.23 30.50
N GLU A 34 24.74 -4.10 31.01
CA GLU A 34 24.88 -3.78 32.44
C GLU A 34 25.61 -4.87 33.23
N VAL A 35 26.66 -5.44 32.64
CA VAL A 35 27.61 -6.34 33.32
C VAL A 35 29.01 -5.76 33.21
N ASP A 36 29.94 -6.17 34.08
CA ASP A 36 31.33 -5.77 33.92
C ASP A 36 31.96 -6.47 32.70
N GLU A 37 33.01 -5.85 32.12
CA GLU A 37 33.61 -6.32 30.87
C GLU A 37 34.18 -7.75 30.97
N LYS A 38 34.64 -8.16 32.15
CA LYS A 38 35.15 -9.51 32.35
C LYS A 38 34.01 -10.53 32.31
N THR A 39 32.90 -10.23 32.98
CA THR A 39 31.68 -11.06 32.94
C THR A 39 31.10 -11.14 31.52
N TYR A 40 31.11 -10.03 30.76
CA TYR A 40 30.70 -10.03 29.35
C TYR A 40 31.54 -10.98 28.50
N GLN A 41 32.87 -10.97 28.64
CA GLN A 41 33.78 -11.84 27.89
C GLN A 41 33.59 -13.33 28.25
N GLU A 42 33.23 -13.64 29.50
CA GLU A 42 32.94 -15.01 29.94
C GLU A 42 31.64 -15.54 29.31
N TYR A 43 30.62 -14.68 29.15
CA TYR A 43 29.39 -14.99 28.44
C TYR A 43 29.58 -15.11 26.92
N GLU A 44 30.24 -14.14 26.29
CA GLU A 44 30.47 -14.16 24.83
C GLU A 44 31.40 -15.32 24.40
N SER A 45 32.27 -15.80 25.29
CA SER A 45 33.10 -17.00 25.04
C SER A 45 32.41 -18.33 25.32
N GLY A 46 31.15 -18.32 25.76
CA GLY A 46 30.37 -19.52 26.10
C GLY A 46 30.91 -20.30 27.30
N LYS A 47 31.73 -19.67 28.15
CA LYS A 47 32.35 -20.30 29.33
C LYS A 47 31.48 -20.26 30.58
N ALA A 48 30.42 -19.46 30.55
CA ALA A 48 29.42 -19.34 31.60
C ALA A 48 28.01 -19.38 31.01
N ASP A 49 27.04 -19.87 31.78
CA ASP A 49 25.63 -19.86 31.40
C ASP A 49 25.15 -18.43 31.19
N LEU A 50 24.32 -18.22 30.16
CA LEU A 50 23.84 -16.90 29.75
C LEU A 50 22.54 -16.57 30.49
N PRO A 51 22.51 -15.64 31.45
CA PRO A 51 21.28 -15.25 32.12
C PRO A 51 20.27 -14.69 31.11
N PHE A 52 18.98 -14.95 31.30
CA PHE A 52 17.93 -14.41 30.43
C PHE A 52 18.00 -12.89 30.30
N THR A 53 18.31 -12.19 31.39
CA THR A 53 18.50 -10.73 31.40
C THR A 53 19.68 -10.27 30.56
N PHE A 54 20.77 -11.04 30.54
CA PHE A 54 21.92 -10.79 29.66
C PHE A 54 21.53 -11.00 28.20
N LEU A 55 20.93 -12.15 27.87
CA LEU A 55 20.50 -12.47 26.51
C LEU A 55 19.50 -11.45 25.96
N HIS A 56 18.54 -11.02 26.77
CA HIS A 56 17.56 -10.01 26.40
C HIS A 56 18.22 -8.64 26.15
N LYS A 57 19.16 -8.23 27.01
CA LYS A 57 19.90 -6.99 26.80
C LYS A 57 20.87 -7.07 25.62
N SER A 58 21.47 -8.22 25.35
CA SER A 58 22.26 -8.46 24.14
C SER A 58 21.39 -8.37 22.89
N ALA A 59 20.20 -8.94 22.90
CA ALA A 59 19.23 -8.85 21.80
C ALA A 59 18.81 -7.39 21.54
N LEU A 60 18.52 -6.62 22.61
CA LEU A 60 18.23 -5.19 22.51
C LEU A 60 19.43 -4.38 21.99
N ALA A 61 20.63 -4.62 22.52
CA ALA A 61 21.85 -3.92 22.14
C ALA A 61 22.26 -4.19 20.68
N LEU A 62 22.02 -5.41 20.19
CA LEU A 62 22.30 -5.84 18.82
C LEU A 62 21.11 -5.60 17.88
N ASN A 63 19.99 -5.07 18.40
CA ASN A 63 18.74 -4.81 17.68
C ASN A 63 18.18 -6.02 16.92
N VAL A 64 18.19 -7.19 17.56
CA VAL A 64 17.62 -8.45 17.06
C VAL A 64 16.58 -8.98 18.04
N GLU A 65 15.62 -9.78 17.57
CA GLU A 65 14.71 -10.44 18.51
C GLU A 65 15.47 -11.50 19.33
N LEU A 66 15.10 -11.66 20.60
CA LEU A 66 15.74 -12.64 21.48
C LEU A 66 15.64 -14.07 20.91
N THR A 67 14.54 -14.39 20.23
CA THR A 67 14.33 -15.64 19.50
C THR A 67 15.31 -15.81 18.34
N GLU A 68 15.72 -14.74 17.67
CA GLU A 68 16.75 -14.78 16.62
C GLU A 68 18.14 -15.04 17.20
N LEU A 69 18.44 -14.48 18.38
CA LEU A 69 19.68 -14.76 19.11
C LEU A 69 19.75 -16.23 19.57
N LEU A 70 18.63 -16.75 20.07
CA LEU A 70 18.50 -18.10 20.61
C LEU A 70 18.42 -19.19 19.52
N GLU A 71 17.71 -18.92 18.42
CA GLU A 71 17.32 -19.94 17.43
C GLU A 71 17.89 -19.70 16.02
N GLY A 72 18.45 -18.52 15.74
CA GLY A 72 19.19 -18.22 14.51
C GLY A 72 18.36 -18.08 13.23
N ARG A 73 17.05 -17.77 13.32
CA ARG A 73 16.16 -17.61 12.15
C ARG A 73 15.21 -16.42 12.28
N ALA A 74 15.22 -15.52 11.31
CA ALA A 74 14.27 -14.41 11.20
C ALA A 74 12.89 -14.86 10.66
N ALA A 75 11.82 -14.39 11.31
CA ALA A 75 10.43 -14.70 10.98
C ALA A 75 9.92 -13.93 9.73
N ASN A 76 9.50 -14.66 8.69
CA ASN A 76 8.92 -14.12 7.45
C ASN A 76 7.46 -14.61 7.28
N LEU A 77 6.52 -13.70 6.94
CA LEU A 77 5.35 -13.84 6.02
C LEU A 77 4.25 -12.79 6.30
N SER A 78 3.86 -11.98 5.30
CA SER A 78 2.96 -10.81 5.44
C SER A 78 1.58 -10.92 4.76
N SER A 79 1.28 -11.98 3.98
CA SER A 79 0.02 -12.09 3.23
C SER A 79 -0.97 -13.13 3.77
N TYR A 80 -0.49 -14.20 4.38
CA TYR A 80 -1.28 -15.19 5.11
C TYR A 80 -0.37 -15.97 6.08
N THR A 81 -0.95 -16.64 7.07
CA THR A 81 -0.23 -17.60 7.91
C THR A 81 -1.04 -18.89 8.03
N VAL A 82 -0.36 -20.03 8.12
CA VAL A 82 -0.99 -21.34 8.32
C VAL A 82 -0.39 -21.99 9.54
N THR A 83 -1.18 -22.07 10.60
CA THR A 83 -0.83 -22.84 11.79
C THR A 83 -1.48 -24.21 11.69
N ARG A 84 -0.65 -25.25 11.54
CA ARG A 84 -1.13 -26.64 11.52
C ARG A 84 -1.51 -27.07 12.94
N LYS A 85 -2.39 -28.07 13.06
CA LYS A 85 -2.81 -28.63 14.35
C LYS A 85 -1.59 -28.96 15.22
N GLY A 86 -1.56 -28.45 16.46
CA GLY A 86 -0.47 -28.67 17.42
C GLY A 86 0.77 -27.78 17.22
N MET A 87 0.80 -26.95 16.18
CA MET A 87 1.93 -26.07 15.85
C MET A 87 1.69 -24.61 16.27
N GLY A 88 0.68 -24.35 17.11
CA GLY A 88 0.47 -23.02 17.69
C GLY A 88 1.61 -22.65 18.62
N VAL A 89 2.02 -21.38 18.60
CA VAL A 89 3.09 -20.90 19.48
C VAL A 89 2.50 -20.63 20.86
N THR A 90 2.99 -21.32 21.88
CA THR A 90 2.56 -21.12 23.26
C THR A 90 2.93 -19.72 23.73
N THR A 91 1.94 -18.90 24.09
CA THR A 91 2.13 -17.53 24.57
C THR A 91 1.97 -17.40 26.08
N ALA A 92 1.21 -18.29 26.69
CA ALA A 92 1.08 -18.38 28.14
C ALA A 92 0.74 -19.81 28.57
N SER A 93 1.21 -20.18 29.74
CA SER A 93 0.90 -21.46 30.38
C SER A 93 0.91 -21.26 31.90
N GLU A 94 -0.25 -21.03 32.50
CA GLU A 94 -0.42 -20.79 33.93
C GLU A 94 -1.70 -21.47 34.44
N ASP A 95 -1.66 -22.01 35.66
CA ASP A 95 -2.82 -22.53 36.41
C ASP A 95 -3.80 -23.42 35.61
N GLY A 96 -3.26 -24.32 34.78
CA GLY A 96 -4.07 -25.27 33.98
C GLY A 96 -4.63 -24.70 32.68
N ILE A 97 -4.29 -23.46 32.33
CA ILE A 97 -4.63 -22.84 31.04
C ILE A 97 -3.39 -22.85 30.14
N LEU A 98 -3.53 -23.43 28.96
CA LEU A 98 -2.56 -23.35 27.87
C LEU A 98 -3.13 -22.46 26.77
N ILE A 99 -2.43 -21.38 26.44
CA ILE A 99 -2.81 -20.44 25.39
C ILE A 99 -1.78 -20.51 24.28
N GLN A 100 -2.24 -20.83 23.07
CA GLN A 100 -1.39 -20.88 21.88
C GLN A 100 -1.86 -19.85 20.84
N ASN A 101 -0.96 -18.98 20.41
CA ASN A 101 -1.22 -18.07 19.29
C ASN A 101 -1.25 -18.86 17.99
N MET A 102 -2.34 -18.71 17.24
CA MET A 102 -2.59 -19.42 15.99
C MET A 102 -2.24 -18.61 14.74
N ALA A 103 -1.72 -17.40 14.91
CA ALA A 103 -1.20 -16.60 13.83
C ALA A 103 0.09 -15.83 14.21
N PRO A 104 1.06 -16.43 14.93
CA PRO A 104 2.16 -15.70 15.56
C PRO A 104 2.99 -14.92 14.54
N LEU A 105 3.10 -15.45 13.32
CA LEU A 105 3.90 -14.88 12.23
C LEU A 105 3.14 -13.86 11.36
N PHE A 106 1.83 -13.63 11.58
CA PHE A 106 1.02 -12.71 10.77
C PHE A 106 1.07 -11.28 11.33
N ARG A 107 1.41 -10.29 10.50
CA ARG A 107 1.58 -8.88 10.92
C ARG A 107 0.27 -8.09 10.85
N GLN A 108 0.19 -6.98 11.60
CA GLN A 108 -0.92 -6.00 11.57
C GLN A 108 -2.33 -6.63 11.70
N LYS A 109 -2.49 -7.54 12.66
CA LYS A 109 -3.74 -8.27 12.85
C LYS A 109 -4.84 -7.33 13.37
N LEU A 110 -6.01 -7.33 12.72
CA LEU A 110 -7.24 -6.74 13.27
C LEU A 110 -7.84 -7.61 14.40
N ALA A 111 -7.58 -8.92 14.34
CA ALA A 111 -8.03 -9.92 15.29
C ALA A 111 -6.92 -10.96 15.51
N THR A 112 -6.66 -11.35 16.76
CA THR A 112 -5.66 -12.38 17.08
C THR A 112 -6.37 -13.67 17.51
N PRO A 113 -6.20 -14.78 16.76
CA PRO A 113 -6.77 -16.06 17.12
C PRO A 113 -5.86 -16.80 18.12
N TYR A 114 -6.46 -17.29 19.20
CA TYR A 114 -5.83 -18.12 20.20
C TYR A 114 -6.54 -19.46 20.32
N TRP A 115 -5.75 -20.53 20.32
CA TRP A 115 -6.20 -21.85 20.72
C TRP A 115 -5.99 -21.98 22.22
N VAL A 116 -7.09 -22.08 22.96
CA VAL A 116 -7.05 -22.13 24.42
C VAL A 116 -7.51 -23.48 24.89
N THR A 117 -6.73 -24.07 25.79
CA THR A 117 -7.03 -25.32 26.46
C THR A 117 -7.02 -25.08 27.96
N TYR A 118 -8.14 -25.37 28.62
CA TYR A 118 -8.32 -25.13 30.04
C TYR A 118 -8.61 -26.46 30.74
N GLN A 119 -7.70 -26.87 31.61
CA GLN A 119 -7.85 -28.05 32.46
C GLN A 119 -8.88 -27.82 33.56
N TYR A 120 -9.70 -28.85 33.79
CA TYR A 120 -10.60 -28.84 34.92
C TYR A 120 -9.83 -28.76 36.25
N SER A 121 -10.31 -27.92 37.16
CA SER A 121 -9.84 -27.82 38.53
C SER A 121 -11.01 -27.89 39.49
N GLU A 122 -11.00 -28.88 40.38
CA GLU A 122 -12.04 -29.07 41.41
C GLU A 122 -12.07 -27.88 42.39
N LYS A 123 -10.90 -27.30 42.69
CA LYS A 123 -10.79 -26.13 43.55
C LYS A 123 -11.53 -24.92 42.97
N LEU A 124 -11.35 -24.66 41.67
CA LEU A 124 -11.94 -23.49 41.00
C LEU A 124 -13.47 -23.57 40.86
N GLN A 125 -14.08 -24.75 41.05
CA GLN A 125 -15.55 -24.89 41.03
C GLN A 125 -16.23 -24.22 42.23
N HIS A 126 -15.48 -24.04 43.33
CA HIS A 126 -15.99 -23.52 44.59
C HIS A 126 -15.46 -22.12 44.92
N GLU A 127 -14.61 -21.56 44.07
CA GLU A 127 -14.05 -20.21 44.20
C GLU A 127 -14.70 -19.24 43.21
N PRO A 128 -14.75 -17.93 43.51
CA PRO A 128 -15.16 -16.93 42.53
C PRO A 128 -14.24 -16.99 41.30
N ILE A 129 -14.83 -16.99 40.11
CA ILE A 129 -14.08 -16.93 38.86
C ILE A 129 -13.25 -15.64 38.86
N HIS A 130 -11.92 -15.80 38.78
CA HIS A 130 -11.00 -14.70 38.63
C HIS A 130 -11.25 -14.00 37.29
N THR A 131 -11.37 -12.68 37.31
CA THR A 131 -11.71 -11.89 36.11
C THR A 131 -10.59 -10.93 35.75
N THR A 132 -10.36 -10.78 34.45
CA THR A 132 -9.45 -9.80 33.84
C THR A 132 -10.23 -8.85 32.94
N THR A 133 -9.54 -7.81 32.43
CA THR A 133 -10.10 -6.85 31.47
C THR A 133 -9.04 -6.47 30.46
N HIS A 134 -9.42 -6.25 29.21
CA HIS A 134 -8.57 -5.63 28.19
C HIS A 134 -9.38 -4.84 27.16
N ALA A 135 -8.73 -3.95 26.42
CA ALA A 135 -9.41 -3.18 25.38
C ALA A 135 -9.89 -4.08 24.23
N GLY A 136 -10.91 -3.63 23.50
CA GLY A 136 -11.46 -4.33 22.33
C GLY A 136 -12.69 -5.19 22.60
N GLN A 137 -12.88 -6.17 21.73
CA GLN A 137 -13.96 -7.16 21.78
C GLN A 137 -13.35 -8.55 21.67
N GLU A 138 -14.03 -9.54 22.24
CA GLU A 138 -13.58 -10.93 22.20
C GLU A 138 -14.73 -11.84 21.81
N PHE A 139 -14.39 -12.79 20.97
CA PHE A 139 -15.27 -13.84 20.51
C PHE A 139 -14.69 -15.19 20.90
N ASP A 140 -15.43 -15.97 21.66
CA ASP A 140 -15.05 -17.34 22.03
C ASP A 140 -16.00 -18.34 21.39
N LEU A 141 -15.45 -19.43 20.84
CA LEU A 141 -16.20 -20.58 20.32
C LEU A 141 -15.69 -21.86 20.99
N VAL A 142 -16.57 -22.55 21.72
CA VAL A 142 -16.22 -23.82 22.37
C VAL A 142 -16.13 -24.92 21.31
N LEU A 143 -14.93 -25.49 21.17
CA LEU A 143 -14.63 -26.55 20.20
C LEU A 143 -14.82 -27.94 20.79
N LYS A 144 -14.63 -28.09 22.11
CA LYS A 144 -14.78 -29.34 22.85
C LYS A 144 -14.89 -29.07 24.35
N GLY A 145 -15.77 -29.80 25.03
CA GLY A 145 -15.94 -29.71 26.49
C GLY A 145 -17.01 -28.70 26.89
N SER A 146 -16.90 -28.11 28.09
CA SER A 146 -17.84 -27.10 28.57
C SER A 146 -17.12 -26.03 29.38
N LEU A 147 -17.49 -24.78 29.13
CA LEU A 147 -16.86 -23.59 29.70
C LEU A 147 -17.88 -22.81 30.51
N LYS A 148 -17.57 -22.52 31.78
CA LYS A 148 -18.33 -21.53 32.56
C LYS A 148 -17.64 -20.19 32.43
N ILE A 149 -18.31 -19.22 31.81
CA ILE A 149 -17.78 -17.88 31.61
C ILE A 149 -18.57 -16.87 32.46
N ARG A 150 -17.85 -15.94 33.07
CA ARG A 150 -18.40 -14.75 33.72
C ARG A 150 -18.04 -13.53 32.89
N VAL A 151 -19.01 -12.68 32.58
CA VAL A 151 -18.81 -11.37 31.94
C VAL A 151 -19.62 -10.32 32.72
N GLY A 152 -18.91 -9.48 33.48
CA GLY A 152 -19.48 -8.58 34.47
C GLY A 152 -20.18 -9.35 35.58
N ASP A 153 -21.48 -9.11 35.73
CA ASP A 153 -22.33 -9.79 36.71
C ASP A 153 -23.05 -11.02 36.12
N ASN A 154 -22.95 -11.24 34.80
CA ASN A 154 -23.60 -12.35 34.14
C ASN A 154 -22.68 -13.57 34.13
N VAL A 155 -23.26 -14.75 34.33
CA VAL A 155 -22.56 -16.03 34.31
C VAL A 155 -23.33 -16.95 33.37
N GLU A 156 -22.63 -17.48 32.37
CA GLU A 156 -23.18 -18.40 31.38
C GLU A 156 -22.36 -19.69 31.32
N VAL A 157 -23.01 -20.77 30.92
CA VAL A 157 -22.35 -22.05 30.64
C VAL A 157 -22.46 -22.32 29.15
N LEU A 158 -21.32 -22.50 28.50
CA LEU A 158 -21.20 -22.77 27.07
C LEU A 158 -20.79 -24.23 26.86
N HIS A 159 -21.44 -24.89 25.92
CA HIS A 159 -21.15 -26.26 25.49
C HIS A 159 -20.51 -26.27 24.10
N GLU A 160 -20.06 -27.44 23.65
CA GLU A 160 -19.49 -27.62 22.31
C GLU A 160 -20.39 -27.06 21.21
N GLY A 161 -19.84 -26.16 20.40
CA GLY A 161 -20.55 -25.44 19.33
C GLY A 161 -21.15 -24.09 19.77
N ASP A 162 -21.25 -23.80 21.07
CA ASP A 162 -21.71 -22.52 21.57
C ASP A 162 -20.61 -21.46 21.44
N SER A 163 -21.04 -20.21 21.23
CA SER A 163 -20.13 -19.06 21.20
C SER A 163 -20.66 -17.90 22.02
N ILE A 164 -19.75 -17.02 22.44
CA ILE A 164 -20.07 -15.77 23.13
C ILE A 164 -19.26 -14.63 22.51
N PHE A 165 -19.88 -13.46 22.38
CA PHE A 165 -19.23 -12.24 21.90
C PHE A 165 -19.46 -11.11 22.89
N TYR A 166 -18.41 -10.48 23.38
CA TYR A 166 -18.50 -9.47 24.42
C TYR A 166 -17.45 -8.37 24.28
N LYS A 167 -17.67 -7.25 24.97
CA LYS A 167 -16.68 -6.19 25.12
C LYS A 167 -15.66 -6.63 26.17
N SER A 168 -14.41 -6.83 25.78
CA SER A 168 -13.35 -7.31 26.67
C SER A 168 -12.99 -6.33 27.79
N SER A 169 -13.44 -5.07 27.68
CA SER A 169 -13.32 -4.07 28.74
C SER A 169 -14.28 -4.32 29.91
N THR A 170 -15.24 -5.25 29.74
CA THR A 170 -16.07 -5.77 30.81
C THR A 170 -15.28 -6.85 31.58
N PRO A 171 -15.19 -6.82 32.92
CA PRO A 171 -14.48 -7.85 33.68
C PRO A 171 -14.98 -9.24 33.33
N HIS A 172 -14.10 -10.11 32.85
CA HIS A 172 -14.48 -11.43 32.38
C HIS A 172 -13.47 -12.50 32.78
N GLY A 173 -13.92 -13.73 32.92
CA GLY A 173 -13.09 -14.86 33.32
C GLY A 173 -13.82 -16.17 33.10
N MET A 174 -13.10 -17.29 33.10
CA MET A 174 -13.65 -18.57 32.72
C MET A 174 -13.02 -19.74 33.47
N ILE A 175 -13.73 -20.86 33.56
CA ILE A 175 -13.25 -22.14 34.10
C ILE A 175 -13.85 -23.30 33.31
N ALA A 176 -13.10 -24.40 33.18
CA ALA A 176 -13.61 -25.65 32.61
C ALA A 176 -14.56 -26.38 33.58
N LEU A 177 -15.54 -27.10 33.05
CA LEU A 177 -16.56 -27.86 33.80
C LEU A 177 -16.47 -29.37 33.55
N ASN A 178 -17.26 -30.12 34.33
CA ASN A 178 -17.58 -31.54 34.10
C ASN A 178 -16.39 -32.51 34.21
N ASN A 179 -15.36 -32.21 35.01
CA ASN A 179 -14.15 -33.02 35.15
C ASN A 179 -13.41 -33.26 33.82
N GLU A 180 -13.65 -32.43 32.80
CA GLU A 180 -13.07 -32.55 31.48
C GLU A 180 -12.32 -31.28 31.09
N GLU A 181 -11.27 -31.44 30.31
CA GLU A 181 -10.56 -30.32 29.70
C GLU A 181 -11.46 -29.65 28.65
N CYS A 182 -11.51 -28.32 28.67
CA CYS A 182 -12.24 -27.53 27.68
C CYS A 182 -11.27 -26.95 26.66
N THR A 183 -11.60 -27.06 25.38
CA THR A 183 -10.87 -26.42 24.29
C THR A 183 -11.77 -25.44 23.56
N PHE A 184 -11.31 -24.22 23.37
CA PHE A 184 -12.06 -23.19 22.66
C PHE A 184 -11.13 -22.30 21.83
N LEU A 185 -11.70 -21.68 20.80
CA LEU A 185 -11.04 -20.67 19.99
C LEU A 185 -11.43 -19.30 20.52
N ALA A 186 -10.46 -18.54 21.02
CA ALA A 186 -10.64 -17.15 21.40
C ALA A 186 -10.13 -16.24 20.29
N MET A 187 -10.90 -15.21 19.93
CA MET A 187 -10.53 -14.21 18.94
C MET A 187 -10.65 -12.82 19.54
N ILE A 188 -9.49 -12.22 19.84
CA ILE A 188 -9.40 -10.89 20.42
C ILE A 188 -9.28 -9.86 19.30
N MET A 189 -10.23 -8.93 19.21
CA MET A 189 -10.36 -7.89 18.20
C MET A 189 -10.13 -6.50 18.79
N ALA A 190 -9.27 -5.70 18.17
CA ALA A 190 -9.05 -4.31 18.59
C ALA A 190 -10.07 -3.38 17.92
N THR A 191 -10.59 -2.41 18.68
CA THR A 191 -11.70 -1.53 18.22
C THR A 191 -11.26 -0.20 17.61
N THR A 192 -10.00 0.24 17.78
CA THR A 192 -9.41 1.46 17.15
C THR A 192 -7.88 1.36 16.98
N GLU A 193 -7.27 2.17 16.09
CA GLU A 193 -5.80 2.27 15.92
C GLU A 193 -5.07 2.76 17.20
N GLU A 194 -5.72 3.60 18.02
CA GLU A 194 -5.18 4.06 19.32
C GLU A 194 -5.16 2.93 20.37
N GLU A 195 -6.13 2.00 20.33
CA GLU A 195 -6.20 0.85 21.24
C GLU A 195 -5.37 -0.35 20.78
N GLN A 196 -5.10 -0.50 19.48
CA GLN A 196 -4.06 -1.42 18.96
C GLN A 196 -2.69 -1.09 19.57
N SER A 197 -2.45 0.20 19.81
CA SER A 197 -1.27 0.67 20.52
C SER A 197 -1.37 0.39 22.02
N ALA A 198 -2.54 0.53 22.66
CA ALA A 198 -2.72 0.34 24.11
C ALA A 198 -2.51 -1.12 24.59
N VAL A 199 -2.96 -2.12 23.82
CA VAL A 199 -2.70 -3.54 24.12
C VAL A 199 -1.20 -3.88 23.98
N ALA A 200 -0.49 -3.18 23.08
CA ALA A 200 0.96 -3.28 22.95
C ALA A 200 1.74 -2.42 23.98
N LYS A 201 1.12 -1.37 24.54
CA LYS A 201 1.76 -0.33 25.38
C LYS A 201 1.70 -0.58 26.90
N HIS A 202 1.27 -1.74 27.38
CA HIS A 202 1.58 -2.15 28.75
C HIS A 202 3.00 -2.70 28.92
N VAL A 203 3.81 -2.65 27.86
CA VAL A 203 5.25 -2.85 27.93
C VAL A 203 5.95 -1.69 27.22
N GLN A 204 6.76 -0.96 27.99
CA GLN A 204 7.80 -0.01 27.60
C GLN A 204 7.45 1.48 27.40
N ALA A 205 8.30 2.26 28.08
CA ALA A 205 8.29 3.70 28.28
C ALA A 205 9.01 4.47 27.16
N GLU A 206 8.72 5.76 27.11
CA GLU A 206 9.24 6.76 26.17
C GLU A 206 10.74 7.05 26.35
N SER A 207 11.47 7.22 25.24
CA SER A 207 12.35 8.40 25.04
C SER A 207 12.72 8.58 23.55
N PRO A 208 12.99 9.83 23.10
CA PRO A 208 13.16 10.19 21.69
C PRO A 208 14.63 10.16 21.27
N GLU A 209 14.92 9.76 20.02
CA GLU A 209 15.88 10.42 19.10
C GLU A 209 16.08 9.67 17.77
N ALA A 210 16.17 10.46 16.70
CA ALA A 210 16.76 10.21 15.38
C ALA A 210 16.41 8.91 14.61
N ASN A 211 15.44 9.04 13.70
CA ASN A 211 15.18 8.07 12.61
C ASN A 211 16.42 7.90 11.70
N VAL A 212 17.06 6.73 11.76
CA VAL A 212 17.85 6.19 10.65
C VAL A 212 17.16 4.90 10.20
N TYR A 213 16.40 4.98 9.11
CA TYR A 213 15.74 3.83 8.50
C TYR A 213 16.80 2.94 7.83
N ILE A 214 17.09 1.78 8.43
CA ILE A 214 17.74 0.66 7.73
C ILE A 214 16.66 -0.09 6.96
N ARG A 215 16.72 -0.07 5.61
CA ARG A 215 15.78 -0.77 4.72
C ARG A 215 15.88 -2.30 4.90
N PRO A 216 14.82 -3.02 5.33
CA PRO A 216 14.75 -4.45 5.08
C PRO A 216 14.57 -4.67 3.57
N MET A 217 15.20 -5.71 3.01
CA MET A 217 15.14 -6.03 1.58
C MET A 217 13.68 -6.07 1.09
N SER A 218 13.28 -5.03 0.36
CA SER A 218 11.93 -4.89 -0.18
C SER A 218 11.67 -6.01 -1.19
N GLU A 219 10.50 -6.64 -1.10
CA GLU A 219 10.00 -7.50 -2.18
C GLU A 219 10.19 -6.77 -3.53
N PRO A 220 10.76 -7.46 -4.56
CA PRO A 220 10.99 -6.87 -5.86
C PRO A 220 9.75 -6.18 -6.40
N LEU A 221 9.93 -5.03 -7.06
CA LEU A 221 8.83 -4.34 -7.70
C LEU A 221 8.34 -5.14 -8.90
N ILE A 222 7.07 -5.03 -9.26
CA ILE A 222 6.54 -5.55 -10.53
C ILE A 222 7.35 -5.01 -11.71
N ALA A 223 7.76 -3.74 -11.63
CA ALA A 223 8.57 -3.07 -12.64
C ALA A 223 9.97 -3.68 -12.82
N ASP A 224 10.48 -4.44 -11.85
CA ASP A 224 11.81 -5.07 -11.93
C ASP A 224 11.89 -6.11 -13.05
N LYS A 225 10.75 -6.61 -13.57
CA LYS A 225 10.72 -7.43 -14.79
C LYS A 225 11.22 -6.66 -16.03
N PHE A 226 10.99 -5.35 -16.07
CA PHE A 226 11.25 -4.51 -17.23
C PHE A 226 12.40 -3.54 -17.02
N ILE A 227 12.75 -3.24 -15.77
CA ILE A 227 13.69 -2.17 -15.44
C ILE A 227 14.80 -2.73 -14.58
N LYS A 228 16.04 -2.66 -15.07
CA LYS A 228 17.24 -3.12 -14.37
C LYS A 228 18.16 -1.94 -14.11
N PRO A 229 18.01 -1.24 -12.97
CA PRO A 229 18.98 -0.24 -12.55
C PRO A 229 20.26 -0.92 -12.04
N GLN A 230 21.41 -0.34 -12.34
CA GLN A 230 22.67 -0.64 -11.67
C GLN A 230 23.07 0.55 -10.83
N GLU A 231 23.15 0.34 -9.53
CA GLU A 231 23.53 1.35 -8.53
C GLU A 231 24.93 1.03 -8.00
N ASP A 232 25.67 2.06 -7.55
CA ASP A 232 26.87 1.82 -6.74
C ASP A 232 26.52 1.54 -5.27
N GLU A 233 27.55 1.34 -4.45
CA GLU A 233 27.44 1.11 -3.01
C GLU A 233 26.68 2.20 -2.24
N ASN A 234 26.56 3.41 -2.81
CA ASN A 234 25.84 4.53 -2.21
C ASN A 234 24.41 4.68 -2.77
N GLY A 235 23.94 3.74 -3.60
CA GLY A 235 22.62 3.80 -4.24
C GLY A 235 22.54 4.78 -5.40
N VAL A 236 23.68 5.26 -5.93
CA VAL A 236 23.70 6.19 -7.08
C VAL A 236 23.57 5.40 -8.37
N LEU A 237 22.55 5.73 -9.18
CA LEU A 237 22.32 5.13 -10.48
C LEU A 237 23.53 5.33 -11.42
N LYS A 238 24.12 4.24 -11.91
CA LYS A 238 25.22 4.22 -12.88
C LYS A 238 24.78 3.89 -14.28
N SER A 239 23.88 2.92 -14.42
CA SER A 239 23.33 2.52 -15.70
C SER A 239 21.90 2.01 -15.52
N LEU A 240 21.13 2.06 -16.61
CA LEU A 240 19.75 1.60 -16.65
C LEU A 240 19.54 0.83 -17.93
N SER A 241 18.94 -0.35 -17.83
CA SER A 241 18.52 -1.16 -18.97
C SER A 241 17.05 -1.53 -18.86
N PHE A 242 16.42 -1.68 -20.03
CA PHE A 242 15.01 -2.00 -20.16
C PHE A 242 14.84 -3.37 -20.80
N ASP A 243 14.55 -4.38 -19.98
CA ASP A 243 14.30 -5.75 -20.43
C ASP A 243 12.85 -5.87 -20.91
N HIS A 244 12.60 -6.74 -21.90
CA HIS A 244 11.26 -7.00 -22.44
C HIS A 244 10.48 -5.74 -22.87
N ALA A 245 11.19 -4.65 -23.20
CA ALA A 245 10.59 -3.36 -23.54
C ALA A 245 9.68 -3.45 -24.78
N GLU A 246 9.95 -4.37 -25.71
CA GLU A 246 9.13 -4.58 -26.92
C GLU A 246 7.75 -5.18 -26.62
N GLU A 247 7.61 -5.89 -25.51
CA GLU A 247 6.36 -6.54 -25.10
C GLU A 247 5.60 -5.69 -24.06
N PHE A 248 6.15 -4.56 -23.66
CA PHE A 248 5.66 -3.79 -22.53
C PHE A 248 4.38 -3.01 -22.86
N ASN A 249 3.37 -3.15 -22.01
CA ASN A 249 2.18 -2.32 -21.93
C ASN A 249 1.90 -1.94 -20.47
N PHE A 250 2.06 -0.65 -20.13
CA PHE A 250 1.93 -0.17 -18.74
C PHE A 250 0.62 -0.55 -18.05
N ALA A 251 -0.52 -0.53 -18.76
CA ALA A 251 -1.81 -0.80 -18.14
C ALA A 251 -1.96 -2.28 -17.76
N PHE A 252 -1.45 -3.21 -18.57
CA PHE A 252 -1.50 -4.64 -18.26
C PHE A 252 -0.33 -5.09 -17.38
N ASP A 253 0.89 -4.70 -17.73
CA ASP A 253 2.10 -5.27 -17.15
C ASP A 253 2.47 -4.67 -15.79
N ILE A 254 1.95 -3.47 -15.49
CA ILE A 254 2.16 -2.80 -14.19
C ILE A 254 0.84 -2.73 -13.42
N VAL A 255 -0.15 -1.99 -13.93
CA VAL A 255 -1.38 -1.71 -13.16
C VAL A 255 -2.17 -2.99 -12.88
N ASP A 256 -2.46 -3.80 -13.91
CA ASP A 256 -3.23 -5.02 -13.71
C ASP A 256 -2.46 -6.08 -12.89
N GLU A 257 -1.13 -6.14 -13.03
CA GLU A 257 -0.30 -7.08 -12.27
C GLU A 257 -0.18 -6.68 -10.79
N ILE A 258 -0.04 -5.38 -10.47
CA ILE A 258 -0.14 -4.88 -9.09
C ILE A 258 -1.53 -5.20 -8.55
N ALA A 259 -2.60 -4.91 -9.30
CA ALA A 259 -3.97 -5.23 -8.90
C ALA A 259 -4.20 -6.74 -8.66
N ARG A 260 -3.49 -7.60 -9.39
CA ARG A 260 -3.56 -9.04 -9.22
C ARG A 260 -2.83 -9.53 -7.96
N LYS A 261 -1.64 -8.99 -7.67
CA LYS A 261 -0.83 -9.40 -6.51
C LYS A 261 -1.27 -8.71 -5.21
N HIS A 262 -1.63 -7.44 -5.28
CA HIS A 262 -1.97 -6.57 -4.16
C HIS A 262 -3.26 -5.79 -4.47
N PRO A 263 -4.43 -6.47 -4.55
CA PRO A 263 -5.68 -5.85 -4.99
C PRO A 263 -6.09 -4.65 -4.15
N GLU A 264 -5.91 -4.72 -2.83
CA GLU A 264 -6.29 -3.68 -1.86
C GLU A 264 -5.23 -2.58 -1.71
N LYS A 265 -4.10 -2.68 -2.44
CA LYS A 265 -3.05 -1.65 -2.37
C LYS A 265 -3.60 -0.34 -2.91
N LEU A 266 -3.39 0.74 -2.16
CA LEU A 266 -3.82 2.07 -2.53
C LEU A 266 -3.08 2.53 -3.80
N ALA A 267 -3.83 2.91 -4.83
CA ALA A 267 -3.28 3.47 -6.07
C ALA A 267 -3.38 5.00 -6.08
N MET A 268 -4.51 5.52 -5.59
CA MET A 268 -4.78 6.96 -5.62
C MET A 268 -5.72 7.40 -4.50
N ILE A 269 -5.44 8.57 -3.92
CA ILE A 269 -6.41 9.37 -3.19
C ILE A 269 -6.73 10.60 -4.06
N HIS A 270 -7.99 10.77 -4.40
CA HIS A 270 -8.51 11.92 -5.12
C HIS A 270 -9.34 12.77 -4.17
N VAL A 271 -9.07 14.06 -4.12
CA VAL A 271 -9.84 15.06 -3.38
C VAL A 271 -10.37 16.05 -4.39
N ALA A 272 -11.69 16.12 -4.53
CA ALA A 272 -12.36 17.07 -5.40
C ALA A 272 -12.33 18.50 -4.80
N ASN A 273 -12.72 19.49 -5.61
CA ASN A 273 -12.72 20.90 -5.22
C ASN A 273 -13.70 21.21 -4.06
N ASP A 274 -14.75 20.40 -3.90
CA ASP A 274 -15.69 20.46 -2.78
C ASP A 274 -15.21 19.67 -1.54
N MET A 275 -13.94 19.24 -1.55
CA MET A 275 -13.30 18.40 -0.54
C MET A 275 -13.86 16.97 -0.44
N THR A 276 -14.69 16.55 -1.39
CA THR A 276 -15.12 15.14 -1.48
C THR A 276 -13.92 14.26 -1.76
N GLU A 277 -13.69 13.29 -0.88
CA GLU A 277 -12.56 12.36 -0.94
C GLU A 277 -13.00 11.04 -1.59
N LYS A 278 -12.19 10.53 -2.51
CA LYS A 278 -12.29 9.18 -3.07
C LYS A 278 -10.95 8.47 -2.98
N ARG A 279 -10.97 7.22 -2.53
CA ARG A 279 -9.81 6.34 -2.50
C ARG A 279 -9.99 5.25 -3.53
N PHE A 280 -8.93 4.97 -4.28
CA PHE A 280 -8.91 3.95 -5.29
C PHE A 280 -7.77 2.98 -5.00
N THR A 281 -8.13 1.72 -4.84
CA THR A 281 -7.18 0.60 -4.85
C THR A 281 -6.73 0.29 -6.27
N PHE A 282 -5.60 -0.41 -6.43
CA PHE A 282 -5.16 -0.87 -7.75
C PHE A 282 -6.21 -1.80 -8.40
N LYS A 283 -6.93 -2.61 -7.63
CA LYS A 283 -8.05 -3.41 -8.14
C LYS A 283 -9.15 -2.54 -8.73
N GLU A 284 -9.55 -1.47 -8.05
CA GLU A 284 -10.58 -0.56 -8.55
C GLU A 284 -10.12 0.21 -9.79
N ILE A 285 -8.87 0.68 -9.84
CA ILE A 285 -8.28 1.29 -11.04
C ILE A 285 -8.30 0.31 -12.22
N LYS A 286 -7.87 -0.94 -11.99
CA LYS A 286 -7.84 -2.00 -13.01
C LYS A 286 -9.25 -2.37 -13.48
N ASP A 287 -10.21 -2.50 -12.58
CA ASP A 287 -11.60 -2.81 -12.93
C ASP A 287 -12.25 -1.65 -13.69
N ALA A 288 -12.09 -0.41 -13.21
CA ALA A 288 -12.64 0.78 -13.87
C ALA A 288 -12.03 1.01 -15.26
N SER A 289 -10.70 0.89 -15.41
CA SER A 289 -10.06 1.01 -16.72
C SER A 289 -10.49 -0.09 -17.70
N ASN A 290 -10.77 -1.31 -17.23
CA ASN A 290 -11.35 -2.36 -18.08
C ASN A 290 -12.77 -2.04 -18.53
N GLN A 291 -13.61 -1.51 -17.63
CA GLN A 291 -14.95 -1.06 -17.97
C GLN A 291 -14.91 0.08 -18.98
N THR A 292 -14.04 1.06 -18.76
CA THR A 292 -13.83 2.18 -19.68
C THR A 292 -13.28 1.71 -21.03
N ALA A 293 -12.42 0.69 -21.09
CA ALA A 293 -11.96 0.13 -22.35
C ALA A 293 -13.12 -0.49 -23.15
N ASN A 294 -13.92 -1.35 -22.51
CA ASN A 294 -15.10 -1.93 -23.15
C ASN A 294 -16.11 -0.85 -23.60
N TYR A 295 -16.30 0.19 -22.79
CA TYR A 295 -17.15 1.33 -23.11
C TYR A 295 -16.63 2.09 -24.35
N PHE A 296 -15.35 2.48 -24.38
CA PHE A 296 -14.75 3.16 -25.53
C PHE A 296 -14.83 2.32 -26.81
N THR A 297 -14.59 1.01 -26.73
CA THR A 297 -14.77 0.11 -27.87
C THR A 297 -16.22 0.08 -28.36
N SER A 298 -17.21 0.14 -27.46
CA SER A 298 -18.63 0.21 -27.84
C SER A 298 -19.00 1.51 -28.57
N LEU A 299 -18.28 2.60 -28.30
CA LEU A 299 -18.39 3.87 -29.02
C LEU A 299 -17.62 3.90 -30.35
N GLY A 300 -17.00 2.77 -30.73
CA GLY A 300 -16.25 2.63 -31.99
C GLY A 300 -14.79 3.07 -31.91
N ILE A 301 -14.27 3.43 -30.74
CA ILE A 301 -12.85 3.77 -30.55
C ILE A 301 -12.01 2.49 -30.68
N LYS A 302 -11.02 2.51 -31.57
CA LYS A 302 -10.18 1.35 -31.90
C LYS A 302 -8.69 1.67 -31.88
N LYS A 303 -7.86 0.63 -32.02
CA LYS A 303 -6.40 0.75 -32.12
C LYS A 303 -6.01 1.77 -33.21
N GLY A 304 -5.12 2.70 -32.87
CA GLY A 304 -4.64 3.77 -33.76
C GLY A 304 -5.49 5.04 -33.80
N ASP A 305 -6.69 5.06 -33.20
CA ASP A 305 -7.49 6.28 -33.09
C ASP A 305 -6.83 7.29 -32.15
N ARG A 306 -6.91 8.58 -32.46
CA ARG A 306 -6.36 9.65 -31.63
C ARG A 306 -7.47 10.20 -30.74
N VAL A 307 -7.31 10.03 -29.44
CA VAL A 307 -8.33 10.38 -28.45
C VAL A 307 -7.80 11.48 -27.54
N MET A 308 -8.45 12.63 -27.58
CA MET A 308 -8.04 13.78 -26.79
C MET A 308 -8.63 13.71 -25.37
N LEU A 309 -7.82 13.98 -24.35
CA LEU A 309 -8.21 13.92 -22.94
C LEU A 309 -8.09 15.31 -22.32
N VAL A 310 -9.24 15.94 -22.04
CA VAL A 310 -9.33 17.31 -21.49
C VAL A 310 -10.11 17.28 -20.17
N LEU A 311 -9.45 16.82 -19.11
CA LEU A 311 -10.12 16.35 -17.89
C LEU A 311 -9.69 17.06 -16.60
N LYS A 312 -9.04 18.22 -16.68
CA LYS A 312 -8.55 18.95 -15.50
C LYS A 312 -7.73 18.05 -14.57
N ARG A 313 -8.28 17.66 -13.42
CA ARG A 313 -7.71 16.72 -12.43
C ARG A 313 -8.73 15.66 -12.02
N HIS A 314 -9.76 15.43 -12.85
CA HIS A 314 -10.80 14.43 -12.64
C HIS A 314 -10.20 13.02 -12.61
N TYR A 315 -10.60 12.19 -11.64
CA TYR A 315 -10.08 10.82 -11.50
C TYR A 315 -10.35 9.94 -12.75
N GLN A 316 -11.36 10.30 -13.54
CA GLN A 316 -11.73 9.68 -14.81
C GLN A 316 -10.59 9.74 -15.84
N PHE A 317 -9.63 10.67 -15.69
CA PHE A 317 -8.43 10.71 -16.50
C PHE A 317 -7.62 9.41 -16.40
N TRP A 318 -7.43 8.87 -15.19
CA TRP A 318 -6.69 7.63 -14.97
C TRP A 318 -7.42 6.44 -15.57
N PHE A 319 -8.75 6.39 -15.49
CA PHE A 319 -9.55 5.33 -16.11
C PHE A 319 -9.43 5.39 -17.63
N SER A 320 -9.56 6.59 -18.19
CA SER A 320 -9.54 6.85 -19.63
C SER A 320 -8.17 6.54 -20.23
N ILE A 321 -7.09 7.07 -19.66
CA ILE A 321 -5.75 6.88 -20.23
C ILE A 321 -5.33 5.39 -20.20
N LEU A 322 -5.60 4.68 -19.10
CA LEU A 322 -5.32 3.25 -19.03
C LEU A 322 -6.18 2.44 -20.00
N ALA A 323 -7.45 2.80 -20.17
CA ALA A 323 -8.33 2.16 -21.14
C ALA A 323 -7.82 2.33 -22.58
N LEU A 324 -7.37 3.54 -22.94
CA LEU A 324 -6.79 3.81 -24.27
C LEU A 324 -5.52 2.99 -24.50
N HIS A 325 -4.67 2.84 -23.48
CA HIS A 325 -3.47 1.99 -23.53
C HIS A 325 -3.80 0.50 -23.69
N LYS A 326 -4.96 0.05 -23.18
CA LYS A 326 -5.42 -1.34 -23.38
C LYS A 326 -5.97 -1.58 -24.78
N ILE A 327 -6.68 -0.60 -25.35
CA ILE A 327 -7.28 -0.69 -26.69
C ILE A 327 -6.25 -0.42 -27.80
N GLY A 328 -5.21 0.37 -27.51
CA GLY A 328 -4.23 0.84 -28.49
C GLY A 328 -4.62 2.10 -29.21
N ALA A 329 -5.58 2.85 -28.67
CA ALA A 329 -5.82 4.22 -29.07
C ALA A 329 -4.74 5.14 -28.49
N ILE A 330 -4.41 6.21 -29.20
CA ILE A 330 -3.34 7.14 -28.89
C ILE A 330 -3.91 8.27 -28.06
N ALA A 331 -3.51 8.37 -26.79
CA ALA A 331 -3.97 9.41 -25.89
C ALA A 331 -3.31 10.77 -26.22
N ILE A 332 -4.11 11.83 -26.26
CA ILE A 332 -3.64 13.21 -26.44
C ILE A 332 -4.10 14.06 -25.25
N PRO A 333 -3.32 14.11 -24.15
CA PRO A 333 -3.65 14.99 -23.03
C PRO A 333 -3.59 16.46 -23.45
N ALA A 334 -4.57 17.23 -23.03
CA ALA A 334 -4.63 18.66 -23.27
C ALA A 334 -5.33 19.41 -22.13
N THR A 335 -5.02 20.70 -22.00
CA THR A 335 -5.53 21.54 -20.91
C THR A 335 -6.96 21.97 -21.18
N ASN A 336 -7.72 22.26 -20.13
CA ASN A 336 -9.07 22.79 -20.26
C ASN A 336 -9.11 24.28 -20.67
N GLN A 337 -7.94 24.91 -20.84
CA GLN A 337 -7.76 26.32 -21.22
C GLN A 337 -7.78 26.57 -22.73
N LEU A 338 -7.85 25.50 -23.54
CA LEU A 338 -7.89 25.62 -24.99
C LEU A 338 -9.19 26.28 -25.47
N LEU A 339 -9.07 27.11 -26.50
CA LEU A 339 -10.20 27.72 -27.19
C LEU A 339 -10.52 26.96 -28.48
N ASP A 340 -11.64 27.29 -29.12
CA ASP A 340 -12.10 26.68 -30.37
C ASP A 340 -11.01 26.58 -31.46
N HIS A 341 -10.26 27.65 -31.73
CA HIS A 341 -9.18 27.64 -32.73
C HIS A 341 -8.00 26.73 -32.34
N ASP A 342 -7.74 26.57 -31.03
CA ASP A 342 -6.75 25.64 -30.51
C ASP A 342 -7.17 24.18 -30.74
N PHE A 343 -8.46 23.90 -30.53
CA PHE A 343 -9.07 22.60 -30.81
C PHE A 343 -9.07 22.31 -32.30
N GLU A 344 -9.50 23.26 -33.12
CA GLU A 344 -9.53 23.16 -34.59
C GLU A 344 -8.17 22.71 -35.15
N TYR A 345 -7.10 23.41 -34.73
CA TYR A 345 -5.75 23.07 -35.13
C TYR A 345 -5.34 21.65 -34.71
N ARG A 346 -5.66 21.24 -33.48
CA ARG A 346 -5.27 19.93 -32.93
C ARG A 346 -6.07 18.79 -33.56
N PHE A 347 -7.37 18.99 -33.75
CA PHE A 347 -8.26 18.04 -34.41
C PHE A 347 -7.77 17.76 -35.83
N SER A 348 -7.46 18.80 -36.58
CA SER A 348 -6.94 18.68 -37.95
C SER A 348 -5.55 18.06 -38.00
N SER A 349 -4.63 18.55 -37.16
CA SER A 349 -3.20 18.15 -37.22
C SER A 349 -2.94 16.73 -36.74
N ALA A 350 -3.69 16.27 -35.72
CA ALA A 350 -3.56 14.90 -35.19
C ALA A 350 -4.63 13.95 -35.75
N GLY A 351 -5.61 14.46 -36.49
CA GLY A 351 -6.78 13.69 -36.92
C GLY A 351 -7.54 13.13 -35.71
N VAL A 352 -7.87 13.95 -34.72
CA VAL A 352 -8.60 13.48 -33.53
C VAL A 352 -9.96 12.91 -33.95
N SER A 353 -10.31 11.73 -33.45
CA SER A 353 -11.60 11.07 -33.75
C SER A 353 -12.52 10.96 -32.53
N ALA A 354 -11.99 11.12 -31.32
CA ALA A 354 -12.77 11.13 -30.10
C ALA A 354 -12.16 12.08 -29.06
N ILE A 355 -13.00 12.54 -28.14
CA ILE A 355 -12.59 13.41 -27.04
C ILE A 355 -13.33 13.05 -25.76
N VAL A 356 -12.58 12.96 -24.66
CA VAL A 356 -13.12 12.86 -23.30
C VAL A 356 -12.89 14.21 -22.64
N CYS A 357 -13.96 14.94 -22.36
CA CYS A 357 -13.94 16.35 -21.96
C CYS A 357 -14.58 16.55 -20.59
N THR A 358 -14.05 17.49 -19.81
CA THR A 358 -14.71 18.01 -18.62
C THR A 358 -15.99 18.77 -18.99
N GLY A 359 -17.04 18.56 -18.22
CA GLY A 359 -18.27 19.37 -18.22
C GLY A 359 -18.09 20.71 -17.51
N ASP A 360 -17.09 20.83 -16.63
CA ASP A 360 -16.80 22.08 -15.93
C ASP A 360 -16.38 23.19 -16.90
N GLY A 361 -17.00 24.37 -16.74
CA GLY A 361 -16.63 25.56 -17.49
C GLY A 361 -17.08 25.51 -18.96
N ASP A 362 -16.30 26.16 -19.83
CA ASP A 362 -16.69 26.39 -21.24
C ASP A 362 -16.03 25.40 -22.23
N THR A 363 -15.23 24.46 -21.75
CA THR A 363 -14.39 23.61 -22.60
C THR A 363 -15.20 22.79 -23.60
N SER A 364 -16.31 22.18 -23.18
CA SER A 364 -17.18 21.38 -24.07
C SER A 364 -17.82 22.23 -25.18
N HIS A 365 -18.15 23.48 -24.89
CA HIS A 365 -18.68 24.41 -25.89
C HIS A 365 -17.62 24.85 -26.90
N GLN A 366 -16.36 25.04 -26.47
CA GLN A 366 -15.24 25.32 -27.37
C GLN A 366 -14.95 24.15 -28.31
N VAL A 367 -15.11 22.91 -27.82
CA VAL A 367 -15.00 21.69 -28.65
C VAL A 367 -16.08 21.65 -29.73
N GLU A 368 -17.34 21.94 -29.40
CA GLU A 368 -18.44 21.98 -30.38
C GLU A 368 -18.22 23.02 -31.47
N LYS A 369 -17.77 24.23 -31.09
CA LYS A 369 -17.42 25.28 -32.06
C LYS A 369 -16.35 24.80 -33.05
N ALA A 370 -15.32 24.11 -32.55
CA ALA A 370 -14.25 23.59 -33.40
C ALA A 370 -14.73 22.44 -34.31
N GLU A 371 -15.57 21.54 -33.78
CA GLU A 371 -16.20 20.46 -34.54
C GLU A 371 -17.09 21.02 -35.68
N GLU A 372 -17.93 22.00 -35.38
CA GLU A 372 -18.82 22.65 -36.35
C GLU A 372 -18.04 23.36 -37.46
N LYS A 373 -17.01 24.15 -37.09
CA LYS A 373 -16.16 24.85 -38.06
C LYS A 373 -15.45 23.92 -39.04
N LEU A 374 -15.01 22.75 -38.55
CA LEU A 374 -14.32 21.75 -39.37
C LEU A 374 -15.28 20.85 -40.15
N GLY A 375 -16.57 20.82 -39.80
CA GLY A 375 -17.54 19.90 -40.39
C GLY A 375 -17.19 18.43 -40.15
N ILE A 376 -16.54 18.13 -39.02
CA ILE A 376 -16.20 16.76 -38.61
C ILE A 376 -17.22 16.25 -37.59
N SER A 377 -17.17 14.96 -37.28
CA SER A 377 -17.95 14.37 -36.20
C SER A 377 -17.02 13.57 -35.30
N LEU A 378 -16.97 13.96 -34.03
CA LEU A 378 -16.17 13.32 -32.99
C LEU A 378 -17.05 12.40 -32.15
N ALA A 379 -16.49 11.30 -31.65
CA ALA A 379 -17.08 10.62 -30.49
C ALA A 379 -16.82 11.50 -29.25
N LYS A 380 -17.88 12.16 -28.78
CA LYS A 380 -17.84 13.15 -27.70
C LYS A 380 -18.31 12.53 -26.39
N ILE A 381 -17.40 12.45 -25.42
CA ILE A 381 -17.68 11.91 -24.08
C ILE A 381 -17.46 13.01 -23.03
N ILE A 382 -18.44 13.24 -22.17
CA ILE A 382 -18.41 14.28 -21.13
C ILE A 382 -18.23 13.65 -19.74
N VAL A 383 -17.47 14.33 -18.88
CA VAL A 383 -17.26 13.98 -17.46
C VAL A 383 -17.75 15.13 -16.59
N GLY A 384 -18.64 14.86 -15.63
CA GLY A 384 -19.26 15.89 -14.79
C GLY A 384 -20.70 16.13 -15.22
N GLU A 385 -21.08 17.40 -15.40
CA GLU A 385 -22.44 17.76 -15.81
C GLU A 385 -22.79 17.19 -17.20
N PRO A 386 -23.90 16.42 -17.33
CA PRO A 386 -24.35 15.88 -18.60
C PRO A 386 -24.65 16.98 -19.63
N ARG A 387 -24.47 16.65 -20.90
CA ARG A 387 -24.69 17.57 -22.02
C ARG A 387 -25.35 16.85 -23.19
N GLU A 388 -26.35 17.49 -23.79
CA GLU A 388 -27.04 16.94 -24.96
C GLU A 388 -26.06 16.73 -26.14
N GLY A 389 -26.16 15.59 -26.82
CA GLY A 389 -25.25 15.23 -27.91
C GLY A 389 -23.87 14.74 -27.47
N TRP A 390 -23.67 14.54 -26.16
CA TRP A 390 -22.47 13.92 -25.58
C TRP A 390 -22.85 12.64 -24.83
N HIS A 391 -21.96 11.66 -24.85
CA HIS A 391 -22.06 10.50 -23.99
C HIS A 391 -21.64 10.86 -22.56
N ASP A 392 -22.42 10.44 -21.56
CA ASP A 392 -22.11 10.70 -20.15
C ASP A 392 -21.20 9.61 -19.60
N PHE A 393 -19.91 9.95 -19.43
CA PHE A 393 -18.93 9.00 -18.92
C PHE A 393 -19.35 8.41 -17.58
N ASN A 394 -19.85 9.23 -16.65
CA ASN A 394 -20.05 8.85 -15.26
C ASN A 394 -21.20 7.85 -15.10
N SER A 395 -22.25 7.97 -15.90
CA SER A 395 -23.37 7.04 -15.89
C SER A 395 -23.13 5.83 -16.79
N GLU A 396 -22.40 5.94 -17.89
CA GLU A 396 -22.33 4.90 -18.91
C GLU A 396 -21.26 3.83 -18.65
N TYR A 397 -20.03 4.20 -18.24
CA TYR A 397 -18.91 3.25 -18.19
C TYR A 397 -19.16 2.06 -17.25
N GLY A 398 -19.91 2.29 -16.16
CA GLY A 398 -20.19 1.30 -15.13
C GLY A 398 -21.04 0.11 -15.60
N PHE A 399 -21.74 0.24 -16.73
CA PHE A 399 -22.54 -0.85 -17.32
C PHE A 399 -21.70 -1.91 -18.04
N PHE A 400 -20.43 -1.61 -18.33
CA PHE A 400 -19.56 -2.51 -19.07
C PHE A 400 -18.82 -3.48 -18.15
N SER A 401 -18.27 -4.54 -18.74
CA SER A 401 -17.60 -5.60 -17.99
C SER A 401 -16.28 -5.12 -17.36
N ARG A 402 -16.02 -5.55 -16.12
CA ARG A 402 -14.72 -5.38 -15.42
C ARG A 402 -13.60 -6.26 -15.99
N ARG A 403 -13.91 -7.10 -16.99
CA ARG A 403 -12.96 -7.97 -17.67
C ARG A 403 -12.64 -7.38 -19.04
N PHE A 404 -11.35 -7.14 -19.28
CA PHE A 404 -10.79 -6.83 -20.59
C PHE A 404 -9.54 -7.69 -20.74
N ARG A 405 -9.43 -8.46 -21.82
CA ARG A 405 -8.37 -9.47 -21.99
C ARG A 405 -7.31 -8.96 -22.94
N ARG A 406 -6.05 -9.17 -22.57
CA ARG A 406 -4.92 -9.08 -23.49
C ARG A 406 -5.08 -10.14 -24.59
N THR A 407 -4.87 -9.74 -25.83
CA THR A 407 -4.92 -10.53 -27.07
C THR A 407 -3.57 -10.44 -27.79
N GLU A 408 -3.38 -11.21 -28.84
CA GLU A 408 -2.17 -11.13 -29.69
C GLU A 408 -2.00 -9.75 -30.35
N ASP A 409 -3.11 -9.06 -30.65
CA ASP A 409 -3.11 -7.72 -31.26
C ASP A 409 -2.91 -6.56 -30.26
N THR A 410 -2.80 -6.87 -28.96
CA THR A 410 -2.67 -5.85 -27.90
C THR A 410 -1.44 -4.99 -28.16
N PRO A 411 -1.58 -3.65 -28.10
CA PRO A 411 -0.47 -2.74 -28.36
C PRO A 411 0.64 -2.84 -27.31
N CYS A 412 1.90 -2.73 -27.73
CA CYS A 412 3.06 -2.74 -26.83
C CYS A 412 4.30 -2.13 -27.47
N GLY A 413 5.37 -1.99 -26.69
CA GLY A 413 6.69 -1.63 -27.18
C GLY A 413 6.71 -0.31 -27.97
N ASP A 414 7.06 -0.40 -29.25
CA ASP A 414 7.17 0.75 -30.17
C ASP A 414 5.85 1.25 -30.75
N ASP A 415 4.72 0.57 -30.47
CA ASP A 415 3.41 1.08 -30.87
C ASP A 415 3.18 2.49 -30.29
N PRO A 416 2.61 3.44 -31.07
CA PRO A 416 2.27 4.76 -30.56
C PRO A 416 1.28 4.68 -29.38
N MET A 417 1.59 5.37 -28.28
CA MET A 417 0.79 5.36 -27.06
C MET A 417 0.26 6.77 -26.73
N ILE A 418 1.11 7.80 -26.85
CA ILE A 418 0.79 9.16 -26.42
C ILE A 418 1.29 10.18 -27.45
N MET A 419 0.51 11.25 -27.63
CA MET A 419 0.95 12.45 -28.34
C MET A 419 0.83 13.69 -27.45
N PHE A 420 1.86 14.53 -27.47
CA PHE A 420 1.82 15.85 -26.86
C PHE A 420 1.91 16.94 -27.91
N PHE A 421 1.07 17.96 -27.79
CA PHE A 421 1.29 19.21 -28.48
C PHE A 421 2.28 20.06 -27.68
N THR A 422 3.42 20.37 -28.30
CA THR A 422 4.50 21.15 -27.69
C THR A 422 4.58 22.52 -28.36
N SER A 423 4.57 23.59 -27.55
CA SER A 423 4.79 24.94 -28.03
C SER A 423 6.24 25.10 -28.49
N GLY A 424 6.46 25.27 -29.79
CA GLY A 424 7.76 25.65 -30.34
C GLY A 424 8.05 27.14 -30.11
N THR A 425 9.31 27.55 -30.31
CA THR A 425 9.71 28.96 -30.27
C THR A 425 9.20 29.77 -31.47
N THR A 426 8.74 29.09 -32.54
CA THR A 426 8.12 29.68 -33.73
C THR A 426 6.98 28.80 -34.25
N GLY A 427 5.86 29.41 -34.62
CA GLY A 427 4.73 28.75 -35.28
C GLY A 427 3.76 27.96 -34.37
N TYR A 428 2.86 27.21 -35.00
CA TYR A 428 1.86 26.39 -34.30
C TYR A 428 2.50 25.22 -33.53
N PRO A 429 1.86 24.72 -32.45
CA PRO A 429 2.38 23.62 -31.64
C PRO A 429 2.66 22.35 -32.44
N LYS A 430 3.79 21.68 -32.18
CA LYS A 430 4.19 20.45 -32.88
C LYS A 430 3.83 19.20 -32.06
N ILE A 431 3.51 18.11 -32.75
CA ILE A 431 3.20 16.83 -32.12
C ILE A 431 4.50 16.08 -31.79
N ALA A 432 4.69 15.75 -30.53
CA ALA A 432 5.69 14.79 -30.06
C ALA A 432 4.99 13.47 -29.74
N THR A 433 5.33 12.40 -30.47
CA THR A 433 4.74 11.07 -30.30
C THR A 433 5.66 10.18 -29.46
N HIS A 434 5.06 9.44 -28.54
CA HIS A 434 5.75 8.53 -27.63
C HIS A 434 5.12 7.14 -27.71
N SER A 435 5.96 6.11 -27.68
CA SER A 435 5.55 4.71 -27.65
C SER A 435 5.29 4.20 -26.22
N TYR A 436 4.91 2.93 -26.06
CA TYR A 436 4.66 2.33 -24.75
C TYR A 436 5.89 2.33 -23.84
N LYS A 437 7.09 2.32 -24.42
CA LYS A 437 8.37 2.43 -23.69
C LYS A 437 8.51 3.75 -22.92
N TYR A 438 7.73 4.79 -23.26
CA TYR A 438 7.77 6.09 -22.57
C TYR A 438 7.53 5.99 -21.07
N ALA A 439 6.64 5.10 -20.62
CA ALA A 439 6.36 4.95 -19.20
C ALA A 439 7.59 4.45 -18.42
N LEU A 440 8.36 3.52 -19.00
CA LEU A 440 9.57 2.96 -18.38
C LEU A 440 10.61 4.03 -18.06
N GLY A 441 10.78 5.02 -18.94
CA GLY A 441 11.71 6.13 -18.73
C GLY A 441 11.43 6.95 -17.47
N HIS A 442 10.17 7.02 -17.04
CA HIS A 442 9.77 7.79 -15.85
C HIS A 442 10.04 7.07 -14.52
N PHE A 443 10.50 5.82 -14.55
CA PHE A 443 11.01 5.16 -13.36
C PHE A 443 12.14 5.97 -12.72
N VAL A 444 13.05 6.53 -13.53
CA VAL A 444 14.17 7.31 -13.01
C VAL A 444 13.68 8.53 -12.23
N THR A 445 12.72 9.26 -12.82
CA THR A 445 12.09 10.42 -12.21
C THR A 445 11.44 10.07 -10.88
N ALA A 446 10.67 8.99 -10.80
CA ALA A 446 10.00 8.62 -9.56
C ALA A 446 10.97 8.05 -8.51
N LYS A 447 11.80 7.07 -8.89
CA LYS A 447 12.66 6.35 -7.95
C LYS A 447 13.79 7.20 -7.40
N TYR A 448 14.52 7.92 -8.27
CA TYR A 448 15.75 8.62 -7.88
C TYR A 448 15.55 10.11 -7.63
N TRP A 449 14.68 10.77 -8.39
CA TRP A 449 14.49 12.21 -8.22
C TRP A 449 13.40 12.54 -7.19
N HIS A 450 12.20 11.99 -7.36
CA HIS A 450 11.10 12.20 -6.42
C HIS A 450 11.25 11.40 -5.12
N TRP A 451 12.05 10.32 -5.15
CA TRP A 451 12.18 9.35 -4.05
C TRP A 451 10.84 8.70 -3.68
N VAL A 452 10.06 8.27 -4.67
CA VAL A 452 8.77 7.63 -4.42
C VAL A 452 8.99 6.33 -3.63
N GLU A 453 8.28 6.25 -2.51
CA GLU A 453 8.27 5.09 -1.63
C GLU A 453 7.12 4.15 -1.98
N LYS A 454 7.38 2.83 -1.93
CA LYS A 454 6.43 1.77 -2.28
C LYS A 454 5.10 1.86 -1.51
N ASP A 455 5.14 2.28 -0.25
CA ASP A 455 3.96 2.45 0.60
C ASP A 455 3.73 3.92 0.99
N GLY A 456 4.38 4.83 0.27
CA GLY A 456 4.23 6.26 0.44
C GLY A 456 3.08 6.83 -0.41
N LEU A 457 2.85 8.13 -0.21
CA LEU A 457 1.84 8.90 -0.93
C LEU A 457 2.50 10.10 -1.61
N HIS A 458 2.59 10.03 -2.93
CA HIS A 458 3.23 11.06 -3.74
C HIS A 458 2.23 12.11 -4.23
N PHE A 459 2.46 13.38 -3.89
CA PHE A 459 1.64 14.48 -4.36
C PHE A 459 2.37 15.32 -5.40
N THR A 460 1.83 15.38 -6.62
CA THR A 460 2.27 16.38 -7.61
C THR A 460 1.20 17.44 -7.82
N ILE A 461 1.58 18.71 -7.99
CA ILE A 461 0.69 19.76 -8.49
C ILE A 461 0.88 19.91 -10.00
N SER A 462 -0.11 19.46 -10.76
CA SER A 462 -0.23 19.58 -12.22
C SER A 462 -1.65 19.23 -12.66
N GLU A 463 -2.16 19.94 -13.67
CA GLU A 463 -3.31 19.50 -14.45
C GLU A 463 -2.92 18.33 -15.38
N THR A 464 -3.85 17.44 -15.71
CA THR A 464 -3.62 16.23 -16.51
C THR A 464 -3.29 16.51 -17.99
N GLY A 465 -3.61 17.71 -18.48
CA GLY A 465 -3.28 18.15 -19.83
C GLY A 465 -1.79 18.43 -20.09
N TRP A 466 -0.98 18.56 -19.04
CA TRP A 466 0.46 18.81 -19.15
C TRP A 466 1.26 17.52 -19.03
N GLY A 467 2.38 17.41 -19.73
CA GLY A 467 3.28 16.26 -19.63
C GLY A 467 3.72 15.95 -18.18
N LYS A 468 3.78 16.96 -17.31
CA LYS A 468 4.05 16.80 -15.87
C LYS A 468 3.09 15.86 -15.14
N ALA A 469 1.84 15.77 -15.56
CA ALA A 469 0.94 14.79 -14.97
C ALA A 469 1.39 13.35 -15.24
N LEU A 470 1.94 13.06 -16.42
CA LEU A 470 2.30 11.69 -16.78
C LEU A 470 3.57 11.21 -16.06
N TRP A 471 4.57 12.10 -15.91
CA TRP A 471 5.80 11.78 -15.20
C TRP A 471 5.75 12.05 -13.68
N GLY A 472 4.75 12.79 -13.21
CA GLY A 472 4.57 13.16 -11.79
C GLY A 472 3.34 12.55 -11.10
N LYS A 473 2.40 11.93 -11.82
CA LYS A 473 1.13 11.43 -11.24
C LYS A 473 0.64 10.09 -11.81
N LEU A 474 1.47 9.39 -12.57
CA LEU A 474 1.04 8.17 -13.24
C LEU A 474 2.16 7.15 -13.37
N TYR A 475 3.05 7.33 -14.34
CA TYR A 475 3.93 6.24 -14.78
C TYR A 475 4.95 5.86 -13.72
N GLY A 476 5.88 6.77 -13.39
CA GLY A 476 6.97 6.47 -12.48
C GLY A 476 6.48 6.09 -11.08
N GLN A 477 5.46 6.79 -10.57
CA GLN A 477 4.92 6.56 -9.24
C GLN A 477 4.37 5.13 -9.09
N TRP A 478 3.56 4.68 -10.05
CA TRP A 478 3.01 3.32 -10.02
C TRP A 478 4.01 2.25 -10.47
N LEU A 479 5.05 2.58 -11.25
CA LEU A 479 6.20 1.68 -11.45
C LEU A 479 6.96 1.43 -10.13
N CYS A 480 7.01 2.42 -9.25
CA CYS A 480 7.52 2.26 -7.88
C CYS A 480 6.47 1.67 -6.91
N GLU A 481 5.28 1.33 -7.43
CA GLU A 481 4.10 0.87 -6.68
C GLU A 481 3.60 1.85 -5.60
N GLY A 482 4.06 3.10 -5.60
CA GLY A 482 3.62 4.13 -4.65
C GLY A 482 2.27 4.74 -5.02
N ALA A 483 1.47 5.10 -4.02
CA ALA A 483 0.17 5.76 -4.25
C ALA A 483 0.35 7.21 -4.70
N VAL A 484 -0.61 7.74 -5.46
CA VAL A 484 -0.63 9.16 -5.85
C VAL A 484 -1.74 9.94 -5.14
N PHE A 485 -1.44 11.15 -4.69
CA PHE A 485 -2.42 12.09 -4.19
C PHE A 485 -2.78 13.10 -5.26
N VAL A 486 -4.08 13.33 -5.47
CA VAL A 486 -4.60 14.24 -6.48
C VAL A 486 -5.60 15.16 -5.80
N TYR A 487 -5.29 16.44 -5.77
CA TYR A 487 -6.23 17.48 -5.35
C TYR A 487 -6.70 18.26 -6.57
N ASP A 488 -8.00 18.23 -6.85
CA ASP A 488 -8.63 19.08 -7.85
C ASP A 488 -9.03 20.42 -7.23
N PHE A 489 -8.69 21.50 -7.92
CA PHE A 489 -8.93 22.87 -7.47
C PHE A 489 -8.97 23.82 -8.67
N ASP A 490 -9.81 24.84 -8.62
CA ASP A 490 -9.88 25.86 -9.68
C ASP A 490 -8.89 27.00 -9.45
N LYS A 491 -8.65 27.35 -8.19
CA LYS A 491 -7.68 28.39 -7.77
C LYS A 491 -6.74 27.80 -6.73
N PHE A 492 -5.47 28.16 -6.85
CA PHE A 492 -4.48 27.74 -5.88
C PHE A 492 -4.66 28.49 -4.56
N ASP A 493 -4.77 27.74 -3.47
CA ASP A 493 -4.78 28.24 -2.10
C ASP A 493 -3.87 27.37 -1.22
N ALA A 494 -2.85 27.97 -0.62
CA ALA A 494 -1.92 27.32 0.28
C ALA A 494 -2.61 26.91 1.60
N GLY A 495 -3.61 27.67 2.05
CA GLY A 495 -4.40 27.38 3.24
C GLY A 495 -5.21 26.09 3.11
N ASP A 496 -5.66 25.76 1.90
CA ASP A 496 -6.32 24.48 1.63
C ASP A 496 -5.32 23.33 1.46
N ILE A 497 -4.20 23.60 0.78
CA ILE A 497 -3.23 22.57 0.37
C ILE A 497 -2.28 22.14 1.51
N LEU A 498 -1.72 23.08 2.27
CA LEU A 498 -0.72 22.77 3.30
C LEU A 498 -1.26 21.83 4.40
N PRO A 499 -2.51 21.99 4.89
CA PRO A 499 -3.08 21.04 5.85
C PRO A 499 -3.20 19.60 5.31
N MET A 500 -3.29 19.42 3.99
CA MET A 500 -3.39 18.09 3.38
C MET A 500 -2.13 17.25 3.61
N PHE A 501 -0.95 17.87 3.69
CA PHE A 501 0.30 17.15 3.96
C PHE A 501 0.22 16.38 5.28
N LYS A 502 -0.23 17.06 6.34
CA LYS A 502 -0.43 16.45 7.65
C LYS A 502 -1.60 15.46 7.63
N ARG A 503 -2.75 15.85 7.06
CA ARG A 503 -3.97 15.04 7.04
C ARG A 503 -3.78 13.69 6.36
N TYR A 504 -3.08 13.66 5.23
CA TYR A 504 -2.93 12.46 4.40
C TYR A 504 -1.55 11.80 4.53
N ASN A 505 -0.67 12.33 5.37
CA ASN A 505 0.72 11.87 5.51
C ASN A 505 1.43 11.81 4.14
N ILE A 506 1.40 12.93 3.41
CA ILE A 506 2.05 13.03 2.08
C ILE A 506 3.56 12.89 2.28
N THR A 507 4.16 11.85 1.68
CA THR A 507 5.57 11.51 1.91
C THR A 507 6.52 12.19 0.93
N THR A 508 6.06 12.43 -0.30
CA THR A 508 6.87 13.10 -1.33
C THR A 508 6.01 14.10 -2.10
N PHE A 509 6.63 15.21 -2.51
CA PHE A 509 5.91 16.33 -3.12
C PHE A 509 6.67 16.93 -4.30
N CYS A 510 5.94 17.23 -5.37
CA CYS A 510 6.49 17.90 -6.55
C CYS A 510 5.53 19.00 -7.06
N ALA A 511 6.05 20.21 -7.21
CA ALA A 511 5.27 21.34 -7.72
C ALA A 511 6.11 22.17 -8.69
N PRO A 512 5.50 22.91 -9.63
CA PRO A 512 6.22 23.90 -10.41
C PRO A 512 6.68 25.06 -9.51
N PRO A 513 7.81 25.73 -9.82
CA PRO A 513 8.33 26.83 -9.00
C PRO A 513 7.32 27.94 -8.71
N THR A 514 6.39 28.20 -9.62
CA THR A 514 5.32 29.18 -9.42
C THR A 514 4.43 28.86 -8.23
N MET A 515 4.07 27.59 -8.03
CA MET A 515 3.22 27.16 -6.91
C MET A 515 3.99 27.21 -5.59
N LEU A 516 5.28 26.85 -5.60
CA LEU A 516 6.15 27.00 -4.42
C LEU A 516 6.25 28.47 -3.98
N ARG A 517 6.38 29.42 -4.93
CA ARG A 517 6.34 30.85 -4.62
C ARG A 517 5.01 31.30 -4.03
N MET A 518 3.89 30.71 -4.49
CA MET A 518 2.57 31.03 -3.92
C MET A 518 2.42 30.49 -2.50
N MET A 519 2.93 29.28 -2.21
CA MET A 519 2.98 28.71 -0.85
C MET A 519 3.79 29.55 0.13
N ILE A 520 4.82 30.27 -0.33
CA ILE A 520 5.63 31.16 0.52
C ILE A 520 4.91 32.50 0.75
N LYS A 521 4.13 32.95 -0.24
CA LYS A 521 3.51 34.28 -0.24
C LYS A 521 2.21 34.33 0.55
N GLN A 522 1.41 33.27 0.48
CA GLN A 522 0.19 33.07 1.26
C GLN A 522 0.59 32.46 2.61
#